data_AF-A0A515EJW1-F1
#
_entry.id   AF-A0A515EJW1-F1
#
_cell.length_a   1.000
_cell.length_b   1.000
_cell.length_c   1.000
_cell.angle_alpha   90.00
_cell.angle_beta   90.00
_cell.angle_gamma   90.00
#
_symmetry.space_group_name_H-M   'P 1'
#
loop_
_entity.id
_entity.type
_entity.pdbx_description
1 polymer ?
#
loop_
_entity_poly.entity_id
_entity_poly.type
_entity_poly.pdbx_seq_one_letter_code
_entity_poly.pdbx_strand_id
1 'polypeptide(L)'
;MDYLFFGTDHTVTLTQPLRKNCTCQYCGTSFMAEGEVQAVGTSIGVFGLWQEAAKRRGHSKALRQLERKVAHAWPLAPCPRCGRYQAAMLQQFRKTLHHDVFWFAWFVVFFILAMDLALSLSAGLFWFLELLTLGVLLAIWRDRNRQCKLLTAGTLPGKRG
;
A
#
# COMPACT_ATOMS: atom_id res chain seq x y z
N MET A 1 17.49 -23.10 -17.78
CA MET A 1 17.65 -21.88 -18.61
C MET A 1 16.59 -20.90 -18.16
N ASP A 2 17.00 -19.89 -17.41
CA ASP A 2 16.08 -18.85 -16.91
C ASP A 2 15.92 -17.79 -18.00
N TYR A 3 14.72 -17.70 -18.57
CA TYR A 3 14.41 -16.67 -19.56
C TYR A 3 13.95 -15.41 -18.80
N LEU A 4 14.81 -14.40 -18.77
CA LEU A 4 14.48 -13.07 -18.25
C LEU A 4 13.58 -12.34 -19.25
N PHE A 5 12.27 -12.38 -19.04
CA PHE A 5 11.32 -11.64 -19.86
C PHE A 5 11.28 -10.17 -19.43
N PHE A 6 11.75 -9.27 -20.28
CA PHE A 6 11.53 -7.83 -20.11
C PHE A 6 10.12 -7.50 -20.60
N GLY A 7 9.26 -6.99 -19.71
CA GLY A 7 7.93 -6.47 -20.07
C GLY A 7 7.98 -4.97 -20.37
N THR A 8 7.17 -4.51 -21.33
CA THR A 8 6.92 -3.08 -21.54
C THR A 8 5.50 -2.73 -21.12
N ASP A 9 5.37 -1.72 -20.26
CA ASP A 9 4.08 -1.18 -19.86
C ASP A 9 3.57 -0.21 -20.92
N HIS A 10 2.35 -0.48 -21.40
CA HIS A 10 1.63 0.42 -22.29
C HIS A 10 0.46 1.06 -21.54
N THR A 11 0.52 2.37 -21.40
CA THR A 11 -0.53 3.20 -20.81
C THR A 11 -1.22 3.98 -21.91
N VAL A 12 -2.53 3.78 -22.04
CA VAL A 12 -3.38 4.51 -23.00
C VAL A 12 -4.35 5.37 -22.20
N THR A 13 -4.32 6.68 -22.45
CA THR A 13 -5.21 7.64 -21.80
C THR A 13 -6.23 8.15 -22.81
N LEU A 14 -7.51 8.04 -22.48
CA LEU A 14 -8.62 8.55 -23.29
C LEU A 14 -9.34 9.65 -22.51
N THR A 15 -9.65 10.74 -23.21
CA THR A 15 -10.43 11.86 -22.66
C THR A 15 -11.67 12.06 -23.51
N GLN A 16 -12.82 12.22 -22.88
CA GLN A 16 -14.09 12.47 -23.55
C GLN A 16 -14.81 13.67 -22.92
N PRO A 17 -15.27 14.65 -23.73
CA PRO A 17 -16.09 15.73 -23.23
C PRO A 17 -17.46 15.19 -22.79
N LEU A 18 -17.92 15.63 -21.63
CA LEU A 18 -19.19 15.27 -21.03
C LEU A 18 -20.10 16.49 -21.01
N ARG A 19 -21.28 16.36 -21.64
CA ARG A 19 -22.35 17.36 -21.58
C ARG A 19 -23.59 16.74 -20.97
N LYS A 20 -24.09 17.32 -19.87
CA LYS A 20 -25.34 16.87 -19.24
C LYS A 20 -26.28 18.06 -19.02
N ASN A 21 -27.53 17.92 -19.48
CA ASN A 21 -28.59 18.85 -19.15
C ASN A 21 -28.93 18.72 -17.68
N CYS A 22 -28.84 19.82 -16.94
CA CYS A 22 -29.06 19.89 -15.51
C CYS A 22 -30.11 20.96 -15.20
N THR A 23 -31.03 20.67 -14.28
CA THR A 23 -32.01 21.64 -13.79
C THR A 23 -31.68 21.99 -12.36
N CYS A 24 -31.48 23.28 -12.07
CA CYS A 24 -31.12 23.70 -10.71
C CYS A 24 -32.26 23.41 -9.71
N GLN A 25 -31.96 22.66 -8.66
CA GLN A 25 -32.91 22.37 -7.57
C GLN A 25 -33.34 23.61 -6.75
N TYR A 26 -32.59 24.73 -6.82
CA TYR A 26 -32.86 25.94 -6.04
C TYR A 26 -33.63 27.00 -6.83
N CYS A 27 -33.26 27.24 -8.10
CA CYS A 27 -33.86 28.31 -8.92
C CYS A 27 -34.60 27.80 -10.17
N GLY A 28 -34.65 26.47 -10.40
CA GLY A 28 -35.35 25.86 -11.52
C GLY A 28 -34.73 26.10 -12.90
N THR A 29 -33.62 26.83 -13.00
CA THR A 29 -32.99 27.14 -14.30
C THR A 29 -32.35 25.90 -14.90
N SER A 30 -32.71 25.58 -16.15
CA SER A 30 -32.08 24.54 -16.97
C SER A 30 -30.80 25.07 -17.60
N PHE A 31 -29.71 24.32 -17.49
CA PHE A 31 -28.42 24.65 -18.10
C PHE A 31 -27.68 23.38 -18.52
N MET A 32 -26.74 23.52 -19.46
CA MET A 32 -25.82 22.45 -19.82
C MET A 32 -24.57 22.54 -18.94
N ALA A 33 -24.33 21.49 -18.16
CA ALA A 33 -23.07 21.34 -17.45
C ALA A 33 -22.07 20.65 -18.37
N GLU A 34 -20.93 21.30 -18.60
CA GLU A 34 -19.81 20.76 -19.36
C GLU A 34 -18.72 20.28 -18.40
N GLY A 35 -18.04 19.20 -18.78
CA GLY A 35 -16.87 18.69 -18.07
C GLY A 35 -16.11 17.71 -18.95
N GLU A 36 -15.04 17.15 -18.40
CA GLU A 36 -14.22 16.16 -19.09
C GLU A 36 -14.07 14.93 -18.22
N VAL A 37 -14.13 13.75 -18.85
CA VAL A 37 -13.89 12.48 -18.18
C VAL A 37 -12.65 11.85 -18.79
N GLN A 38 -11.72 11.44 -17.93
CA GLN A 38 -10.49 10.77 -18.33
C GLN A 38 -10.46 9.33 -17.81
N ALA A 39 -10.06 8.40 -18.68
CA ALA A 39 -9.85 7.00 -18.33
C ALA A 39 -8.47 6.52 -18.80
N VAL A 40 -7.85 5.65 -18.00
CA VAL A 40 -6.50 5.15 -18.24
C VAL A 40 -6.56 3.62 -18.31
N GLY A 41 -6.20 3.07 -19.46
CA GLY A 41 -6.06 1.63 -19.65
C GLY A 41 -4.59 1.23 -19.65
N THR A 42 -4.22 0.32 -18.76
CA THR A 42 -2.87 -0.26 -18.71
C THR A 42 -2.86 -1.70 -19.22
N SER A 43 -1.81 -2.03 -19.96
CA SER A 43 -1.54 -3.38 -20.45
C SER A 43 -0.05 -3.64 -20.52
N ILE A 44 0.35 -4.84 -20.09
CA ILE A 44 1.74 -5.30 -20.15
C ILE A 44 1.92 -6.09 -21.44
N GLY A 45 2.93 -5.74 -22.23
CA GLY A 45 3.39 -6.50 -23.39
C GLY A 45 4.72 -7.17 -23.10
N VAL A 46 4.95 -8.37 -23.64
CA VAL A 46 6.27 -9.02 -23.60
C VAL A 46 7.11 -8.44 -24.74
N PHE A 47 8.39 -8.13 -24.48
CA PHE A 47 9.26 -7.54 -25.51
C PHE A 47 9.28 -8.38 -26.79
N GLY A 48 9.09 -7.74 -27.95
CA GLY A 48 9.16 -8.37 -29.27
C GLY A 48 7.96 -9.23 -29.69
N LEU A 49 7.02 -9.54 -28.78
CA LEU A 49 5.89 -10.43 -29.05
C LEU A 49 4.58 -9.78 -28.61
N TRP A 50 3.60 -9.69 -29.52
CA TRP A 50 2.23 -9.21 -29.24
C TRP A 50 2.09 -7.73 -28.80
N GLN A 51 3.04 -6.85 -29.13
CA GLN A 51 2.96 -5.42 -28.76
C GLN A 51 1.68 -4.75 -29.29
N GLU A 52 1.29 -5.02 -30.53
CA GLU A 52 0.03 -4.49 -31.08
C GLU A 52 -1.20 -5.02 -30.33
N ALA A 53 -1.18 -6.30 -29.96
CA ALA A 53 -2.27 -6.89 -29.19
C ALA A 53 -2.32 -6.35 -27.77
N ALA A 54 -1.17 -6.01 -27.16
CA ALA A 54 -1.12 -5.30 -25.88
C ALA A 54 -1.75 -3.90 -26.02
N LYS A 55 -1.35 -3.11 -27.03
CA LYS A 55 -1.95 -1.79 -27.31
C LYS A 55 -3.47 -1.86 -27.52
N ARG A 56 -3.96 -2.80 -28.34
CA ARG A 56 -5.41 -3.00 -28.56
C ARG A 56 -6.14 -3.36 -27.26
N ARG A 57 -5.53 -4.21 -26.42
CA ARG A 57 -6.07 -4.55 -25.09
C ARG A 57 -6.11 -3.35 -24.17
N GLY A 58 -5.02 -2.56 -24.08
CA GLY A 58 -4.96 -1.32 -23.31
C GLY A 58 -6.05 -0.32 -23.74
N HIS A 59 -6.21 -0.11 -25.05
CA HIS A 59 -7.26 0.74 -25.59
C HIS A 59 -8.67 0.24 -25.25
N SER A 60 -8.94 -1.06 -25.42
CA SER A 60 -10.25 -1.65 -25.06
C SER A 60 -10.58 -1.52 -23.58
N LYS A 61 -9.57 -1.64 -22.70
CA LYS A 61 -9.73 -1.42 -21.25
C LYS A 61 -10.02 0.04 -20.95
N ALA A 62 -9.27 0.96 -21.55
CA ALA A 62 -9.47 2.40 -21.39
C ALA A 62 -10.89 2.78 -21.81
N LEU A 63 -11.37 2.27 -22.95
CA LEU A 63 -12.70 2.54 -23.49
C LEU A 63 -13.81 2.01 -22.57
N ARG A 64 -13.73 0.76 -22.10
CA ARG A 64 -14.71 0.20 -21.15
C ARG A 64 -14.72 0.92 -19.79
N GLN A 65 -13.59 1.46 -19.36
CA GLN A 65 -13.54 2.29 -18.16
C GLN A 65 -14.13 3.66 -18.42
N LEU A 66 -13.85 4.26 -19.59
CA LEU A 66 -14.39 5.53 -20.01
C LEU A 66 -15.91 5.48 -20.07
N GLU A 67 -16.49 4.46 -20.70
CA GLU A 67 -17.95 4.25 -20.77
C GLU A 67 -18.59 4.17 -19.38
N ARG A 68 -17.99 3.38 -18.48
CA ARG A 68 -18.45 3.29 -17.08
C ARG A 68 -18.34 4.62 -16.34
N LYS A 69 -17.22 5.33 -16.51
CA LYS A 69 -17.04 6.65 -15.89
C LYS A 69 -18.03 7.66 -16.47
N VAL A 70 -18.24 7.72 -17.77
CA VAL A 70 -19.19 8.63 -18.43
C VAL A 70 -20.62 8.40 -17.96
N ALA A 71 -21.04 7.13 -17.81
CA ALA A 71 -22.35 6.78 -17.30
C ALA A 71 -22.60 7.35 -15.89
N HIS A 72 -21.60 7.28 -15.01
CA HIS A 72 -21.72 7.67 -13.60
C HIS A 72 -21.16 9.06 -13.26
N ALA A 73 -20.43 9.69 -14.18
CA ALA A 73 -19.81 10.99 -13.97
C ALA A 73 -20.86 12.09 -13.97
N TRP A 74 -20.72 13.01 -13.02
CA TRP A 74 -21.50 14.24 -12.96
C TRP A 74 -20.53 15.41 -12.97
N PRO A 75 -20.60 16.29 -13.99
CA PRO A 75 -19.74 17.46 -14.02
C PRO A 75 -20.10 18.37 -12.85
N LEU A 76 -19.12 18.76 -12.04
CA LEU A 76 -19.32 19.75 -10.97
C LEU A 76 -19.31 21.15 -11.60
N ALA A 77 -20.47 21.60 -12.03
CA ALA A 77 -20.67 22.96 -12.51
C ALA A 77 -21.65 23.70 -11.58
N PRO A 78 -21.31 24.92 -11.09
CA PRO A 78 -22.26 25.73 -10.35
C PRO A 78 -23.38 26.22 -11.27
N CYS A 79 -24.58 26.45 -10.71
CA CYS A 79 -25.68 27.00 -11.49
C CYS A 79 -25.32 28.43 -11.98
N PRO A 80 -25.49 28.76 -13.27
CA PRO A 80 -25.11 30.07 -13.80
C PRO A 80 -25.96 31.23 -13.24
N ARG A 81 -27.17 30.95 -12.76
CA ARG A 81 -28.08 31.98 -12.23
C ARG A 81 -27.89 32.25 -10.73
N CYS A 82 -27.71 31.21 -9.92
CA CYS A 82 -27.64 31.34 -8.46
C CYS A 82 -26.28 31.01 -7.84
N GLY A 83 -25.32 30.51 -8.63
CA GLY A 83 -23.97 30.15 -8.18
C GLY A 83 -23.89 28.91 -7.27
N ARG A 84 -25.00 28.29 -6.90
CA ARG A 84 -25.03 27.14 -5.98
C ARG A 84 -24.76 25.82 -6.71
N TYR A 85 -24.04 24.93 -6.03
CA TYR A 85 -23.89 23.53 -6.43
C TYR A 85 -25.12 22.70 -6.06
N GLN A 86 -25.49 21.75 -6.91
CA GLN A 86 -26.62 20.85 -6.65
C GLN A 86 -26.22 19.78 -5.61
N ALA A 87 -27.15 19.43 -4.72
CA ALA A 87 -26.88 18.47 -3.65
C ALA A 87 -26.54 17.08 -4.21
N ALA A 88 -27.21 16.65 -5.28
CA ALA A 88 -26.94 15.38 -5.95
C ALA A 88 -25.51 15.29 -6.50
N MET A 89 -25.00 16.38 -7.10
CA MET A 89 -23.62 16.46 -7.60
C MET A 89 -22.60 16.34 -6.46
N LEU A 90 -22.83 17.08 -5.36
CA LEU A 90 -21.98 17.01 -4.17
C LEU A 90 -21.99 15.64 -3.52
N GLN A 91 -23.15 14.97 -3.47
CA GLN A 91 -23.26 13.63 -2.90
C GLN A 91 -22.45 12.62 -3.71
N GLN A 92 -22.52 12.69 -5.05
CA GLN A 92 -21.74 11.83 -5.92
C GLN A 92 -20.23 12.07 -5.75
N PHE A 93 -19.82 13.35 -5.67
CA PHE A 93 -18.43 13.72 -5.43
C PHE A 93 -17.88 13.21 -4.08
N ARG A 94 -18.71 13.27 -3.02
CA ARG A 94 -18.33 12.74 -1.70
C ARG A 94 -18.17 11.22 -1.72
N LYS A 95 -19.04 10.49 -2.44
CA LYS A 95 -18.94 9.03 -2.55
C LYS A 95 -17.61 8.59 -3.17
N THR A 96 -17.14 9.31 -4.18
CA THR A 96 -15.83 9.03 -4.79
C THR A 96 -14.67 9.30 -3.83
N LEU A 97 -14.69 10.41 -3.08
CA LEU A 97 -13.62 10.73 -2.13
C LEU A 97 -13.57 9.77 -0.94
N HIS A 98 -14.72 9.38 -0.40
CA HIS A 98 -14.77 8.54 0.80
C HIS A 98 -14.15 7.16 0.58
N HIS A 99 -14.35 6.55 -0.59
CA HIS A 99 -13.82 5.21 -0.88
C HIS A 99 -12.28 5.23 -0.89
N ASP A 100 -11.68 6.20 -1.58
CA ASP A 100 -10.22 6.27 -1.73
C ASP A 100 -9.55 6.67 -0.41
N VAL A 101 -10.13 7.62 0.32
CA VAL A 101 -9.61 8.04 1.63
C VAL A 101 -9.73 6.89 2.65
N PHE A 102 -10.83 6.13 2.62
CA PHE A 102 -11.00 4.99 3.52
C PHE A 102 -9.97 3.89 3.28
N TRP A 103 -9.74 3.54 2.01
CA TRP A 103 -8.76 2.51 1.64
C TRP A 103 -7.34 2.93 2.02
N PHE A 104 -6.99 4.20 1.78
CA PHE A 104 -5.71 4.76 2.20
C PHE A 104 -5.53 4.76 3.73
N ALA A 105 -6.56 5.17 4.48
CA ALA A 105 -6.52 5.17 5.94
C ALA A 105 -6.29 3.75 6.50
N TRP A 106 -6.96 2.75 5.92
CA TRP A 106 -6.79 1.35 6.34
C TRP A 106 -5.38 0.83 6.05
N PHE A 107 -4.81 1.19 4.89
CA PHE A 107 -3.43 0.86 4.55
C PHE A 107 -2.43 1.46 5.55
N VAL A 108 -2.61 2.72 5.95
CA VAL A 108 -1.75 3.39 6.94
C VAL A 108 -1.82 2.69 8.30
N VAL A 109 -3.03 2.33 8.77
CA VAL A 109 -3.19 1.60 10.04
C VAL A 109 -2.48 0.24 10.00
N PHE A 110 -2.67 -0.51 8.92
CA PHE A 110 -2.01 -1.81 8.76
C PHE A 110 -0.48 -1.68 8.73
N PHE A 111 0.04 -0.65 8.05
CA PHE A 111 1.48 -0.40 7.97
C PHE A 111 2.08 -0.06 9.34
N ILE A 112 1.41 0.77 10.13
CA ILE A 112 1.83 1.10 11.51
C ILE A 112 1.90 -0.18 12.35
N LEU A 113 0.84 -0.98 12.35
CA LEU A 113 0.79 -2.25 13.09
C LEU A 113 1.89 -3.23 12.67
N ALA A 114 2.18 -3.31 11.37
CA ALA A 114 3.25 -4.15 10.86
C ALA A 114 4.64 -3.66 11.30
N MET A 115 4.87 -2.34 11.33
CA MET A 115 6.10 -1.75 11.85
C MET A 115 6.28 -2.01 13.35
N ASP A 116 5.23 -1.85 14.15
CA ASP A 116 5.26 -2.11 15.60
C ASP A 116 5.58 -3.58 15.90
N LEU A 117 5.01 -4.51 15.12
CA LEU A 117 5.29 -5.94 15.23
C LEU A 117 6.74 -6.27 14.87
N ALA A 118 7.26 -5.69 13.78
CA ALA A 118 8.65 -5.89 13.36
C ALA A 118 9.64 -5.37 14.40
N LEU A 119 9.36 -4.21 14.99
CA LEU A 119 10.17 -3.62 16.05
C LEU A 119 10.15 -4.52 17.30
N SER A 120 8.98 -5.01 17.69
CA SER A 120 8.82 -5.90 18.84
C SER A 120 9.58 -7.23 18.68
N LEU A 121 9.54 -7.82 17.48
CA LEU A 121 10.31 -9.04 17.18
C LEU A 121 11.82 -8.81 17.24
N SER A 122 12.29 -7.67 16.74
CA SER A 122 13.70 -7.32 16.78
C SER A 122 14.21 -7.11 18.20
N ALA A 123 13.41 -6.46 19.07
CA ALA A 123 13.72 -6.32 20.48
C ALA A 123 13.77 -7.68 21.19
N GLY A 124 12.84 -8.58 20.89
CA GLY A 124 12.82 -9.94 21.45
C GLY A 124 14.08 -10.74 21.12
N LEU A 125 14.57 -10.65 19.88
CA LEU A 125 15.81 -11.30 19.46
C LEU A 125 17.03 -10.72 20.19
N PHE A 126 17.06 -9.41 20.40
CA PHE A 126 18.15 -8.74 21.12
C PHE A 126 18.25 -9.24 22.57
N TRP A 127 17.13 -9.26 23.31
CA TRP A 127 17.09 -9.79 24.67
C TRP A 127 17.47 -11.27 24.75
N PHE A 128 17.06 -12.08 23.77
CA PHE A 128 17.40 -13.50 23.73
C PHE A 128 18.91 -13.74 23.57
N LEU A 129 19.58 -12.96 22.71
CA LEU A 129 21.03 -13.02 22.53
C LEU A 129 21.77 -12.59 23.80
N GLU A 130 21.28 -11.57 24.48
CA GLU A 130 21.87 -11.11 25.75
C GLU A 130 21.79 -12.19 26.84
N LEU A 131 20.64 -12.86 26.98
CA LEU A 131 20.48 -13.97 27.92
C LEU A 131 21.38 -15.17 27.59
N LEU A 132 21.56 -15.48 26.30
CA LEU A 132 22.45 -16.56 25.88
C LEU A 132 23.91 -16.27 26.24
N THR A 133 24.39 -15.04 26.02
CA THR A 133 25.77 -14.66 26.37
C THR A 133 26.01 -14.72 27.89
N LEU A 134 25.07 -14.22 28.69
CA LEU A 134 25.13 -14.34 30.15
C LEU A 134 25.11 -15.81 30.61
N GLY A 135 24.30 -16.66 29.99
CA GLY A 135 24.26 -18.09 30.26
C GLY A 135 25.59 -18.80 30.00
N VAL A 136 26.25 -18.48 28.88
CA VAL A 136 27.57 -19.02 28.53
C VAL A 136 28.64 -18.54 29.51
N LEU A 137 28.65 -17.24 29.87
CA LEU A 137 29.59 -16.69 30.84
C LEU A 137 29.44 -17.33 32.23
N LEU A 138 28.21 -17.56 32.68
CA LEU A 138 27.92 -18.25 33.94
C LEU A 138 28.37 -19.72 33.89
N ALA A 139 28.20 -20.41 32.76
CA ALA A 139 28.68 -21.77 32.58
C ALA A 139 30.22 -21.85 32.66
N ILE A 140 30.91 -20.95 31.96
CA ILE A 140 32.38 -20.84 32.00
C ILE A 140 32.86 -20.51 33.41
N TRP A 141 32.24 -19.54 34.07
CA TRP A 141 32.59 -19.17 35.45
C TRP A 141 32.39 -20.34 36.42
N ARG A 142 31.27 -21.07 36.29
CA ARG A 142 30.98 -22.24 37.13
C ARG A 142 32.00 -23.35 36.92
N ASP A 143 32.41 -23.61 35.68
CA ASP A 143 33.43 -24.61 35.38
C ASP A 143 34.79 -24.23 35.98
N ARG A 144 35.21 -22.98 35.78
CA ARG A 144 36.45 -22.46 36.38
C ARG A 144 36.45 -22.55 37.91
N ASN A 145 35.33 -22.22 38.55
CA ASN A 145 35.18 -22.35 40.00
C ASN A 145 35.23 -23.82 40.47
N ARG A 146 34.69 -24.76 39.69
CA ARG A 146 34.84 -26.21 39.96
C ARG A 146 36.30 -26.65 39.88
N GLN A 147 37.03 -26.22 38.85
CA GLN A 147 38.45 -26.54 38.69
C GLN A 147 39.29 -26.01 39.87
N CYS A 148 39.03 -24.78 40.35
CA CYS A 148 39.72 -24.24 41.51
C CYS A 148 39.50 -25.06 42.79
N LYS A 149 38.29 -25.56 43.03
CA LYS A 149 37.99 -26.42 44.19
C LYS A 149 38.70 -27.78 44.13
N LEU A 150 38.87 -28.34 42.93
CA LEU A 150 39.61 -29.60 42.75
C LEU A 150 41.11 -29.40 43.04
N LEU A 151 41.69 -28.26 42.63
CA LEU A 151 43.10 -27.95 42.89
C LEU A 151 43.39 -27.74 44.38
N THR A 152 42.49 -27.10 45.13
CA THR A 152 42.68 -26.90 46.58
C THR A 152 42.44 -28.15 47.42
N ALA A 153 41.61 -29.09 46.94
CA ALA A 153 41.42 -30.37 47.61
C ALA A 153 42.64 -31.31 47.48
N GLY A 154 43.45 -31.15 46.44
CA GLY A 154 44.65 -31.97 46.20
C GLY A 154 45.89 -31.58 47.02
N THR A 155 45.91 -30.39 47.63
CA THR A 155 47.03 -29.88 48.42
C THR A 155 46.77 -29.98 49.92
N LEU A 156 46.49 -31.20 50.43
CA LEU A 156 46.62 -31.45 51.87
C LEU A 156 48.08 -31.83 52.17
N PRO A 157 48.84 -30.97 52.89
CA PRO A 157 50.20 -31.29 53.27
C PRO A 157 50.19 -32.47 54.23
N GLY A 158 50.88 -33.54 53.85
CA GLY A 158 51.20 -34.64 54.74
C GLY A 158 51.87 -34.10 56.00
N LYS A 159 51.13 -34.11 57.11
CA LYS A 159 51.64 -33.94 58.47
C LYS A 159 52.58 -35.12 58.72
N ARG A 160 53.88 -34.94 58.48
CA ARG A 160 54.91 -35.86 58.96
C ARG A 160 55.15 -35.51 60.43
N GLY A 161 54.56 -36.31 61.31
CA GLY A 161 55.05 -36.49 62.68
C GLY A 161 56.23 -37.45 62.69
#